data_AF-A0A351WTM7-F1
#
_entry.id   AF-A0A351WTM7-F1
#
_cell.length_a   1.000
_cell.length_b   1.000
_cell.length_c   1.000
_cell.angle_alpha   90.00
_cell.angle_beta   90.00
_cell.angle_gamma   90.00
#
_symmetry.space_group_name_H-M   'P 1'
#
loop_
_entity.id
_entity.type
_entity.pdbx_description
1 polymer ?
#
loop_
_entity_poly.entity_id
_entity_poly.type
_entity_poly.pdbx_seq_one_letter_code
_entity_poly.pdbx_strand_id
1 'polypeptide(L)'
;MTVPSFDTSSLKKLSDGDLIQQTFSFAERIKNHDAFQNLQEHVPGYDRFTNLGVALQKTSEAARYGDRLLEAEKERIREEIIRCFIFACQHAVMVATHRNAPSMLEIGIEQKQRAYSRSVTHSLPAMPQKLILKKGNRPGMVVATVGKESGVGSIELQFTDNPGDESSWKSLERYYNCRMEVSGLDSVKRYYFRVRYHNSVGSGPWSAVVSIVVE
;
A
#
# COMPACT_ATOMS: atom_id res chain seq x y z
N MET A 1 2.42 -17.38 -2.65
CA MET A 1 3.31 -17.33 -1.47
C MET A 1 3.16 -15.98 -0.82
N THR A 2 2.82 -15.95 0.47
CA THR A 2 2.64 -14.71 1.24
C THR A 2 3.96 -14.37 1.91
N VAL A 3 4.54 -13.24 1.49
CA VAL A 3 5.83 -12.75 2.00
C VAL A 3 5.66 -12.35 3.47
N PRO A 4 6.49 -12.88 4.40
CA PRO A 4 6.49 -12.46 5.80
C PRO A 4 6.70 -10.95 5.93
N SER A 5 6.08 -10.32 6.93
CA SER A 5 6.26 -8.88 7.18
C SER A 5 6.36 -8.62 8.68
N PHE A 6 7.24 -7.68 9.05
CA PHE A 6 7.47 -7.28 10.43
C PHE A 6 6.56 -6.12 10.84
N ASP A 7 6.20 -6.05 12.13
CA ASP A 7 5.49 -4.90 12.69
C ASP A 7 6.46 -3.82 13.17
N THR A 8 6.78 -2.88 12.28
CA THR A 8 7.60 -1.71 12.62
C THR A 8 6.78 -0.52 13.11
N SER A 9 5.45 -0.65 13.22
CA SER A 9 4.57 0.46 13.63
C SER A 9 4.70 0.81 15.10
N SER A 10 5.06 -0.17 15.94
CA SER A 10 5.33 0.00 17.37
C SER A 10 6.54 0.90 17.64
N LEU A 11 7.57 0.83 16.79
CA LEU A 11 8.80 1.64 16.92
C LEU A 11 8.52 3.15 16.89
N LYS A 12 7.52 3.58 16.11
CA LYS A 12 7.12 4.99 16.02
C LYS A 12 6.54 5.53 17.33
N LYS A 13 6.07 4.66 18.22
CA LYS A 13 5.42 5.03 19.48
C LYS A 13 6.37 5.02 20.68
N LEU A 14 7.59 4.52 20.52
CA LEU A 14 8.58 4.44 21.60
C LEU A 14 9.06 5.83 22.03
N SER A 15 9.34 6.02 23.31
CA SER A 15 10.09 7.21 23.76
C SER A 15 11.49 7.21 23.16
N ASP A 16 12.21 8.34 23.19
CA ASP A 16 13.58 8.40 22.66
C ASP A 16 14.50 7.44 23.42
N GLY A 17 14.36 7.36 24.76
CA GLY A 17 15.13 6.43 25.59
C GLY A 17 14.87 4.97 25.22
N ASP A 18 13.60 4.59 25.05
CA ASP A 18 13.23 3.22 24.66
C ASP A 18 13.70 2.90 23.23
N LEU A 19 13.60 3.86 22.32
CA LEU A 19 14.07 3.69 20.94
C LEU A 19 15.59 3.51 20.89
N ILE A 20 16.35 4.27 21.69
CA ILE A 20 17.81 4.12 21.81
C ILE A 20 18.15 2.72 22.34
N GLN A 21 17.50 2.27 23.43
CA GLN A 21 17.73 0.93 23.99
C GLN A 21 17.38 -0.18 23.00
N GLN A 22 16.25 -0.06 22.31
CA GLN A 22 15.83 -1.00 21.28
C GLN A 22 16.80 -1.02 20.10
N THR A 23 17.35 0.15 19.71
CA THR A 23 18.34 0.29 18.65
C THR A 23 19.62 -0.47 18.98
N PHE A 24 20.19 -0.29 20.17
CA PHE A 24 21.39 -1.01 20.59
C PHE A 24 21.14 -2.50 20.76
N SER A 25 20.02 -2.88 21.38
CA SER A 25 19.64 -4.29 21.55
C SER A 25 19.47 -5.00 20.21
N PHE A 26 18.88 -4.31 19.23
CA PHE A 26 18.74 -4.83 17.87
C PHE A 26 20.10 -4.93 17.16
N ALA A 27 20.96 -3.92 17.27
CA ALA A 27 22.30 -3.93 16.70
C ALA A 27 23.09 -5.16 17.18
N GLU A 28 23.12 -5.42 18.50
CA GLU A 28 23.79 -6.59 19.07
C GLU A 28 23.20 -7.91 18.57
N ARG A 29 21.88 -8.00 18.41
CA ARG A 29 21.23 -9.19 17.86
C ARG A 29 21.66 -9.45 16.42
N ILE A 30 21.65 -8.42 15.56
CA ILE A 30 21.96 -8.62 14.14
C ILE A 30 23.45 -8.81 13.88
N LYS A 31 24.34 -8.38 14.78
CA LYS A 31 25.80 -8.47 14.65
C LYS A 31 26.29 -9.88 14.27
N ASN A 32 25.72 -10.89 14.92
CA ASN A 32 26.10 -12.30 14.69
C ASN A 32 25.01 -13.08 13.93
N HIS A 33 23.97 -12.42 13.45
CA HIS A 33 22.84 -13.10 12.82
C HIS A 33 23.16 -13.46 11.36
N ASP A 34 22.88 -14.69 10.94
CA ASP A 34 23.24 -15.23 9.62
C ASP A 34 22.71 -14.41 8.44
N ALA A 35 21.55 -13.77 8.61
CA ALA A 35 20.98 -12.88 7.61
C ALA A 35 21.79 -11.59 7.38
N PHE A 36 22.76 -11.28 8.24
CA PHE A 36 23.53 -10.03 8.23
C PHE A 36 25.05 -10.23 8.09
N GLN A 37 25.53 -11.47 7.84
CA GLN A 37 26.98 -11.76 7.76
C GLN A 37 27.65 -11.25 6.47
N ASN A 38 26.90 -11.03 5.38
CA ASN A 38 27.42 -10.54 4.09
C ASN A 38 26.62 -9.33 3.60
N LEU A 39 26.59 -8.29 4.43
CA LEU A 39 25.81 -7.09 4.15
C LEU A 39 26.37 -6.31 2.96
N GLN A 40 25.48 -5.89 2.07
CA GLN A 40 25.77 -4.86 1.08
C GLN A 40 25.79 -3.49 1.77
N GLU A 41 26.58 -2.55 1.25
CA GLU A 41 26.81 -1.22 1.85
C GLU A 41 25.51 -0.45 2.18
N HIS A 42 24.49 -0.59 1.34
CA HIS A 42 23.23 0.11 1.51
C HIS A 42 22.28 -0.55 2.52
N VAL A 43 22.59 -1.74 3.03
CA VAL A 43 21.80 -2.44 4.04
C VAL A 43 22.31 -2.03 5.43
N PRO A 44 21.44 -1.52 6.31
CA PRO A 44 21.85 -1.09 7.66
C PRO A 44 22.32 -2.29 8.49
N GLY A 45 23.62 -2.33 8.78
CA GLY A 45 24.25 -3.28 9.68
C GLY A 45 24.45 -2.73 11.10
N TYR A 46 25.17 -3.52 11.91
CA TYR A 46 25.51 -3.20 13.31
C TYR A 46 26.01 -1.75 13.48
N ASP A 47 27.04 -1.34 12.73
CA ASP A 47 27.66 -0.02 12.87
C ASP A 47 26.70 1.13 12.60
N ARG A 48 25.76 0.95 11.67
CA ARG A 48 24.79 2.01 11.35
C ARG A 48 23.81 2.22 12.49
N PHE A 49 23.31 1.14 13.10
CA PHE A 49 22.42 1.24 14.25
C PHE A 49 23.13 1.80 15.48
N THR A 50 24.36 1.37 15.76
CA THR A 50 25.12 1.89 16.92
C THR A 50 25.41 3.38 16.76
N ASN A 51 25.85 3.82 15.57
CA ASN A 51 26.12 5.24 15.29
C ASN A 51 24.86 6.10 15.43
N LEU A 52 23.72 5.66 14.89
CA LEU A 52 22.46 6.39 15.01
C LEU A 52 21.93 6.40 16.44
N GLY A 53 22.08 5.30 17.20
CA GLY A 53 21.72 5.24 18.61
C GLY A 53 22.51 6.23 19.46
N VAL A 54 23.82 6.31 19.25
CA VAL A 54 24.69 7.30 19.91
C VAL A 54 24.32 8.73 19.50
N ALA A 55 24.01 8.97 18.22
CA ALA A 55 23.58 10.27 17.74
C ALA A 55 22.26 10.71 18.40
N LEU A 56 21.26 9.83 18.47
CA LEU A 56 19.98 10.12 19.11
C LEU A 56 20.16 10.38 20.61
N GLN A 57 21.01 9.62 21.30
CA GLN A 57 21.32 9.84 22.71
C GLN A 57 21.88 11.24 22.96
N LYS A 58 22.93 11.62 22.22
CA LYS A 58 23.56 12.95 22.34
C LYS A 58 22.58 14.09 22.06
N THR A 59 21.80 13.97 20.98
CA THR A 59 20.85 15.02 20.59
C THR A 59 19.68 15.10 21.58
N SER A 60 19.19 13.97 22.10
CA SER A 60 18.13 13.95 23.12
C SER A 60 18.56 14.59 24.44
N GLU A 61 19.81 14.35 24.88
CA GLU A 61 20.37 14.99 26.07
C GLU A 61 20.54 16.51 25.88
N ALA A 62 21.03 16.94 24.72
CA ALA A 62 21.22 18.35 24.40
C ALA A 62 19.89 19.12 24.25
N ALA A 63 18.85 18.47 23.69
CA ALA A 63 17.55 19.07 23.47
C ALA A 63 16.71 19.27 24.76
N ARG A 64 17.13 18.71 25.91
CA ARG A 64 16.44 18.89 27.21
C ARG A 64 16.24 20.36 27.60
N TYR A 65 17.05 21.27 27.06
CA TYR A 65 16.97 22.70 27.31
C TYR A 65 16.04 23.47 26.36
N GLY A 66 15.28 22.78 25.51
CA GLY A 66 14.19 23.36 24.71
C GLY A 66 14.62 24.08 23.42
N ASP A 67 15.80 23.76 22.88
CA ASP A 67 16.26 24.32 21.60
C ASP A 67 15.50 23.69 20.42
N ARG A 68 14.76 24.54 19.68
CA ARG A 68 13.94 24.14 18.54
C ARG A 68 14.75 23.53 17.38
N LEU A 69 16.01 23.91 17.20
CA LEU A 69 16.88 23.34 16.16
C LEU A 69 17.30 21.91 16.54
N LEU A 70 17.59 21.66 17.81
CA LEU A 70 17.95 20.34 18.31
C LEU A 70 16.76 19.37 18.27
N GLU A 71 15.54 19.86 18.51
CA GLU A 71 14.32 19.08 18.36
C GLU A 71 14.08 18.60 16.93
N ALA A 72 14.32 19.45 15.92
CA ALA A 72 14.20 19.06 14.51
C ALA A 72 15.23 18.00 14.10
N GLU A 73 16.48 18.15 14.55
CA GLU A 73 17.54 17.18 14.27
C GLU A 73 17.29 15.85 14.98
N LYS A 74 16.75 15.88 16.20
CA LYS A 74 16.33 14.69 16.95
C LYS A 74 15.28 13.88 16.19
N GLU A 75 14.24 14.55 15.68
CA GLU A 75 13.20 13.88 14.89
C GLU A 75 13.77 13.31 13.59
N ARG A 76 14.69 14.03 12.92
CA ARG A 76 15.37 13.52 11.73
C ARG A 76 16.14 12.21 12.01
N ILE A 77 16.90 12.16 13.10
CA ILE A 77 17.64 10.96 13.51
C ILE A 77 16.65 9.82 13.84
N ARG A 78 15.56 10.14 14.55
CA ARG A 78 14.50 9.19 14.89
C ARG A 78 13.89 8.54 13.65
N GLU A 79 13.53 9.34 12.65
CA GLU A 79 13.03 8.84 11.37
C GLU A 79 14.05 7.96 10.64
N GLU A 80 15.33 8.33 10.69
CA GLU A 80 16.42 7.55 10.08
C GLU A 80 16.61 6.18 10.76
N ILE A 81 16.53 6.11 12.09
CA ILE A 81 16.55 4.85 12.84
C ILE A 81 15.39 3.95 12.39
N ILE A 82 14.17 4.49 12.35
CA ILE A 82 12.97 3.73 11.96
C ILE A 82 13.09 3.21 10.53
N ARG A 83 13.66 4.02 9.62
CA ARG A 83 13.96 3.60 8.25
C ARG A 83 14.98 2.46 8.22
N CYS A 84 16.03 2.53 9.03
CA CYS A 84 17.01 1.45 9.14
C CYS A 84 16.36 0.14 9.62
N PHE A 85 15.48 0.19 10.62
CA PHE A 85 14.72 -0.98 11.06
C PHE A 85 13.90 -1.60 9.92
N ILE A 86 13.20 -0.78 9.12
CA ILE A 86 12.39 -1.26 7.99
C ILE A 86 13.28 -1.98 6.97
N PHE A 87 14.42 -1.39 6.59
CA PHE A 87 15.33 -1.99 5.62
C PHE A 87 15.99 -3.27 6.15
N ALA A 88 16.41 -3.30 7.42
CA ALA A 88 16.95 -4.50 8.04
C ALA A 88 15.90 -5.64 8.07
N CYS A 89 14.66 -5.33 8.43
CA CYS A 89 13.54 -6.28 8.42
C CYS A 89 13.29 -6.83 7.01
N GLN A 90 13.23 -5.97 6.00
CA GLN A 90 13.03 -6.37 4.61
C GLN A 90 14.19 -7.22 4.08
N HIS A 91 15.42 -6.88 4.45
CA HIS A 91 16.60 -7.66 4.10
C HIS A 91 16.54 -9.06 4.70
N ALA A 92 16.18 -9.19 5.98
CA ALA A 92 16.00 -10.49 6.62
C ALA A 92 14.94 -11.34 5.91
N VAL A 93 13.81 -10.73 5.51
CA VAL A 93 12.78 -11.42 4.70
C VAL A 93 13.33 -11.87 3.35
N MET A 94 14.08 -11.00 2.66
CA MET A 94 14.67 -11.30 1.36
C MET A 94 15.63 -12.49 1.46
N VAL A 95 16.55 -12.49 2.42
CA VAL A 95 17.52 -13.56 2.62
C VAL A 95 16.83 -14.86 3.04
N ALA A 96 15.90 -14.80 4.00
CA ALA A 96 15.13 -15.96 4.45
C ALA A 96 14.34 -16.61 3.31
N THR A 97 13.71 -15.80 2.45
CA THR A 97 12.95 -16.28 1.29
C THR A 97 13.87 -16.87 0.24
N HIS A 98 15.00 -16.21 -0.06
CA HIS A 98 15.96 -16.67 -1.05
C HIS A 98 16.62 -18.00 -0.65
N ARG A 99 16.97 -18.14 0.63
CA ARG A 99 17.63 -19.33 1.19
C ARG A 99 16.65 -20.40 1.70
N ASN A 100 15.34 -20.16 1.61
CA ASN A 100 14.29 -21.01 2.19
C ASN A 100 14.52 -21.35 3.68
N ALA A 101 15.02 -20.38 4.45
CA ALA A 101 15.39 -20.55 5.85
C ALA A 101 14.54 -19.63 6.75
N PRO A 102 13.38 -20.09 7.25
CA PRO A 102 12.46 -19.26 8.04
C PRO A 102 13.05 -18.83 9.40
N SER A 103 14.01 -19.58 9.94
CA SER A 103 14.75 -19.21 11.16
C SER A 103 15.48 -17.86 11.04
N MET A 104 15.83 -17.43 9.83
CA MET A 104 16.46 -16.13 9.58
C MET A 104 15.53 -14.92 9.82
N LEU A 105 14.26 -15.16 10.14
CA LEU A 105 13.31 -14.12 10.52
C LEU A 105 13.33 -13.81 12.03
N GLU A 106 14.10 -14.55 12.82
CA GLU A 106 14.21 -14.39 14.28
C GLU A 106 15.16 -13.24 14.68
N ILE A 107 14.95 -12.06 14.09
CA ILE A 107 15.79 -10.87 14.30
C ILE A 107 15.39 -10.04 15.54
N GLY A 108 14.44 -10.54 16.35
CA GLY A 108 13.98 -9.87 17.56
C GLY A 108 13.02 -8.70 17.35
N ILE A 109 12.39 -8.62 16.17
CA ILE A 109 11.23 -7.76 15.88
C ILE A 109 10.03 -8.66 15.65
N GLU A 110 8.88 -8.30 16.22
CA GLU A 110 7.65 -9.08 16.07
C GLU A 110 7.20 -9.11 14.60
N GLN A 111 6.87 -10.32 14.12
CA GLN A 111 6.25 -10.50 12.81
C GLN A 111 4.76 -10.20 12.92
N LYS A 112 4.20 -9.56 11.88
CA LYS A 112 2.75 -9.35 11.80
C LYS A 112 2.06 -10.71 11.73
N GLN A 113 1.38 -11.09 12.81
CA GLN A 113 0.57 -12.29 12.81
C GLN A 113 -0.51 -12.17 11.74
N ARG A 114 -0.68 -13.23 10.93
CA ARG A 114 -1.75 -13.27 9.95
C ARG A 114 -3.09 -13.36 10.67
N ALA A 115 -3.93 -12.35 10.50
CA ALA A 115 -5.36 -12.58 10.59
C ALA A 115 -5.71 -13.50 9.42
N TYR A 116 -5.92 -14.81 9.69
CA TYR A 116 -6.47 -15.71 8.69
C TYR A 116 -7.85 -15.18 8.30
N SER A 117 -7.96 -14.57 7.12
CA SER A 117 -9.26 -14.30 6.54
C SER A 117 -9.89 -15.65 6.24
N ARG A 118 -11.12 -15.87 6.71
CA ARG A 118 -11.92 -17.03 6.33
C ARG A 118 -11.90 -17.17 4.81
N SER A 119 -11.67 -18.38 4.31
CA SER A 119 -11.77 -18.67 2.88
C SER A 119 -13.17 -18.33 2.41
N VAL A 120 -13.32 -17.18 1.75
CA VAL A 120 -14.56 -16.84 1.07
C VAL A 120 -14.59 -17.72 -0.18
N THR A 121 -15.58 -18.61 -0.27
CA THR A 121 -15.87 -19.33 -1.52
C THR A 121 -16.07 -18.28 -2.60
N HIS A 122 -15.12 -18.15 -3.52
CA HIS A 122 -15.22 -17.13 -4.55
C HIS A 122 -16.25 -17.60 -5.58
N SER A 123 -17.40 -16.93 -5.63
CA SER A 123 -18.34 -17.01 -6.76
C SER A 123 -18.02 -15.90 -7.76
N LEU A 124 -18.56 -16.00 -8.98
CA LEU A 124 -18.53 -14.86 -9.89
C LEU A 124 -19.21 -13.64 -9.23
N PRO A 125 -18.72 -12.42 -9.49
CA PRO A 125 -19.37 -11.20 -9.00
C PRO A 125 -20.80 -11.08 -9.52
N ALA A 126 -21.69 -10.56 -8.68
CA ALA A 126 -23.06 -10.25 -9.08
C ALA A 126 -23.11 -9.09 -10.10
N MET A 127 -24.26 -8.92 -10.75
CA MET A 127 -24.50 -7.80 -11.65
C MET A 127 -24.47 -6.47 -10.88
N PRO A 128 -23.72 -5.44 -11.33
CA PRO A 128 -23.78 -4.13 -10.71
C PRO A 128 -25.16 -3.49 -10.88
N GLN A 129 -25.84 -3.18 -9.77
CA GLN A 129 -27.23 -2.68 -9.79
C GLN A 129 -27.35 -1.15 -9.81
N LYS A 130 -26.31 -0.42 -9.38
CA LYS A 130 -26.38 1.04 -9.14
C LYS A 130 -25.24 1.76 -9.84
N LEU A 131 -25.30 1.85 -11.18
CA LEU A 131 -24.45 2.75 -11.95
C LEU A 131 -25.08 4.14 -12.00
N ILE A 132 -24.37 5.14 -11.48
CA ILE A 132 -24.79 6.54 -11.44
C ILE A 132 -23.77 7.34 -12.26
N LEU A 133 -24.26 8.11 -13.23
CA LEU A 133 -23.43 9.03 -14.02
C LEU A 133 -23.69 10.46 -13.57
N LYS A 134 -22.62 11.24 -13.37
CA LYS A 134 -22.68 12.68 -13.12
C LYS A 134 -21.77 13.41 -14.09
N LYS A 135 -22.10 14.66 -14.40
CA LYS A 135 -21.21 15.56 -15.13
C LYS A 135 -19.96 15.82 -14.28
N GLY A 136 -18.79 15.86 -14.91
CA GLY A 136 -17.54 16.20 -14.27
C GLY A 136 -17.36 17.71 -14.11
N ASN A 137 -16.29 18.11 -13.43
CA ASN A 137 -16.00 19.52 -13.15
C ASN A 137 -15.41 20.30 -14.34
N ARG A 138 -15.19 19.65 -15.49
CA ARG A 138 -14.73 20.29 -16.73
C ARG A 138 -15.57 19.76 -17.89
N PRO A 139 -15.69 20.51 -19.00
CA PRO A 139 -16.34 20.03 -20.21
C PRO A 139 -15.72 18.73 -20.69
N GLY A 140 -16.54 17.83 -21.23
CA GLY A 140 -16.04 16.54 -21.72
C GLY A 140 -15.66 15.53 -20.63
N MET A 141 -16.06 15.77 -19.37
CA MET A 141 -15.85 14.82 -18.27
C MET A 141 -17.15 14.25 -17.71
N VAL A 142 -17.13 12.95 -17.40
CA VAL A 142 -18.20 12.22 -16.73
C VAL A 142 -17.62 11.48 -15.53
N VAL A 143 -18.30 11.56 -14.40
CA VAL A 143 -18.00 10.80 -13.19
C VAL A 143 -18.99 9.65 -13.10
N ALA A 144 -18.51 8.42 -13.30
CA ALA A 144 -19.28 7.20 -13.12
C ALA A 144 -19.06 6.65 -11.69
N THR A 145 -20.14 6.41 -10.95
CA THR A 145 -20.09 5.81 -9.62
C THR A 145 -20.90 4.53 -9.61
N VAL A 146 -20.31 3.44 -9.11
CA VAL A 146 -20.98 2.15 -8.95
C VAL A 146 -21.09 1.79 -7.47
N GLY A 147 -22.11 1.02 -7.08
CA GLY A 147 -22.19 0.45 -5.73
C GLY A 147 -20.97 -0.40 -5.38
N LYS A 148 -20.64 -0.47 -4.08
CA LYS A 148 -19.62 -1.41 -3.59
C LYS A 148 -20.24 -2.79 -3.41
N GLU A 149 -19.59 -3.80 -3.95
CA GLU A 149 -20.02 -5.20 -3.83
C GLU A 149 -18.90 -6.04 -3.19
N SER A 150 -19.28 -7.05 -2.42
CA SER A 150 -18.32 -7.92 -1.72
C SER A 150 -17.68 -8.90 -2.70
N GLY A 151 -16.38 -9.19 -2.52
CA GLY A 151 -15.66 -10.14 -3.38
C GLY A 151 -15.31 -9.63 -4.78
N VAL A 152 -15.48 -8.33 -5.05
CA VAL A 152 -15.02 -7.67 -6.28
C VAL A 152 -13.54 -7.27 -6.16
N GLY A 153 -12.75 -7.66 -7.14
CA GLY A 153 -11.35 -7.28 -7.29
C GLY A 153 -11.15 -6.03 -8.14
N SER A 154 -11.88 -5.88 -9.24
CA SER A 154 -11.81 -4.68 -10.10
C SER A 154 -13.11 -4.45 -10.87
N ILE A 155 -13.27 -3.25 -11.42
CA ILE A 155 -14.44 -2.81 -12.18
C ILE A 155 -13.98 -2.49 -13.60
N GLU A 156 -14.72 -2.96 -14.59
CA GLU A 156 -14.53 -2.55 -15.99
C GLU A 156 -15.69 -1.65 -16.40
N LEU A 157 -15.34 -0.47 -16.93
CA LEU A 157 -16.29 0.51 -17.44
C LEU A 157 -16.17 0.57 -18.96
N GLN A 158 -17.30 0.47 -19.64
CA GLN A 158 -17.38 0.68 -21.09
C GLN A 158 -18.29 1.85 -21.40
N PHE A 159 -17.98 2.52 -22.51
CA PHE A 159 -18.83 3.58 -23.05
C PHE A 159 -18.93 3.51 -24.58
N THR A 160 -20.01 4.08 -25.11
CA THR A 160 -20.26 4.21 -26.55
C THR A 160 -21.18 5.39 -26.84
N ASP A 161 -21.16 5.91 -28.06
CA ASP A 161 -22.15 6.83 -28.62
C ASP A 161 -23.26 6.10 -29.39
N ASN A 162 -23.09 4.81 -29.69
CA ASN A 162 -24.05 3.96 -30.39
C ASN A 162 -24.29 2.64 -29.64
N PRO A 163 -25.27 2.57 -28.72
CA PRO A 163 -25.50 1.40 -27.88
C PRO A 163 -26.10 0.20 -28.65
N GLY A 164 -26.58 0.40 -29.89
CA GLY A 164 -27.13 -0.67 -30.72
C GLY A 164 -26.07 -1.50 -31.44
N ASP A 165 -24.82 -1.02 -31.48
CA ASP A 165 -23.69 -1.71 -32.08
C ASP A 165 -22.72 -2.18 -31.00
N GLU A 166 -22.69 -3.50 -30.77
CA GLU A 166 -21.83 -4.10 -29.74
C GLU A 166 -20.32 -3.84 -30.00
N SER A 167 -19.93 -3.63 -31.27
CA SER A 167 -18.54 -3.33 -31.64
C SER A 167 -18.10 -1.89 -31.32
N SER A 168 -19.06 -0.99 -31.08
CA SER A 168 -18.80 0.42 -30.74
C SER A 168 -18.47 0.63 -29.25
N TRP A 169 -18.63 -0.40 -28.40
CA TRP A 169 -18.31 -0.30 -26.98
C TRP A 169 -16.80 -0.25 -26.75
N LYS A 170 -16.33 0.86 -26.20
CA LYS A 170 -14.93 1.07 -25.85
C LYS A 170 -14.75 0.76 -24.36
N SER A 171 -13.91 -0.22 -24.06
CA SER A 171 -13.45 -0.46 -22.67
C SER A 171 -12.44 0.59 -22.26
N LEU A 172 -12.69 1.18 -21.10
CA LEU A 172 -11.69 1.91 -20.34
C LEU A 172 -10.83 0.92 -19.54
N GLU A 173 -9.86 1.48 -18.81
CA GLU A 173 -9.05 0.72 -17.88
C GLU A 173 -9.87 0.07 -16.76
N ARG A 174 -9.25 -0.85 -16.03
CA ARG A 174 -9.84 -1.46 -14.84
C ARG A 174 -9.68 -0.54 -13.64
N TYR A 175 -10.77 -0.29 -12.94
CA TYR A 175 -10.79 0.55 -11.76
C TYR A 175 -10.88 -0.30 -10.49
N TYR A 176 -10.13 0.07 -9.46
CA TYR A 176 -10.22 -0.53 -8.12
C TYR A 176 -11.13 0.28 -7.18
N ASN A 177 -11.50 1.49 -7.62
CA ASN A 177 -12.37 2.41 -6.90
C ASN A 177 -13.76 2.43 -7.52
N CYS A 178 -14.77 2.58 -6.67
CA CYS A 178 -16.18 2.68 -7.09
C CYS A 178 -16.53 4.01 -7.78
N ARG A 179 -15.63 5.00 -7.77
CA ARG A 179 -15.76 6.30 -8.42
C ARG A 179 -14.71 6.39 -9.53
N MET A 180 -15.17 6.57 -10.76
CA MET A 180 -14.37 6.51 -11.98
C MET A 180 -14.58 7.82 -12.74
N GLU A 181 -13.50 8.43 -13.21
CA GLU A 181 -13.54 9.67 -13.99
C GLU A 181 -13.20 9.34 -15.44
N VAL A 182 -14.09 9.72 -16.35
CA VAL A 182 -13.95 9.57 -17.79
C VAL A 182 -13.78 10.95 -18.39
N SER A 183 -12.72 11.17 -19.14
CA SER A 183 -12.37 12.46 -19.75
C SER A 183 -12.13 12.32 -21.24
N GLY A 184 -12.17 13.44 -21.95
CA GLY A 184 -11.92 13.47 -23.41
C GLY A 184 -13.14 13.04 -24.23
N LEU A 185 -14.34 13.18 -23.67
CA LEU A 185 -15.59 12.98 -24.39
C LEU A 185 -15.97 14.28 -25.11
N ASP A 186 -16.58 14.16 -26.29
CA ASP A 186 -17.06 15.33 -27.03
C ASP A 186 -18.24 15.97 -26.28
N SER A 187 -18.17 17.29 -26.07
CA SER A 187 -19.29 18.06 -25.53
C SER A 187 -20.51 18.00 -26.44
N VAL A 188 -21.69 18.14 -25.84
CA VAL A 188 -23.00 18.16 -26.50
C VAL A 188 -23.34 16.84 -27.22
N LYS A 189 -22.77 15.72 -26.77
CA LYS A 189 -23.12 14.36 -27.24
C LYS A 189 -23.68 13.51 -26.11
N ARG A 190 -24.60 12.59 -26.48
CA ARG A 190 -25.12 11.57 -25.57
C ARG A 190 -24.22 10.35 -25.63
N TYR A 191 -23.72 9.94 -24.47
CA TYR A 191 -22.95 8.72 -24.30
C TYR A 191 -23.71 7.72 -23.43
N TYR A 192 -23.49 6.45 -23.70
CA TYR A 192 -24.04 5.31 -22.99
C TYR A 192 -22.92 4.58 -22.28
N PHE A 193 -23.18 4.13 -21.05
CA PHE A 193 -22.19 3.48 -20.19
C PHE A 193 -22.76 2.19 -19.61
N ARG A 194 -21.90 1.20 -19.44
CA ARG A 194 -22.17 -0.03 -18.70
C ARG A 194 -20.94 -0.45 -17.91
N VAL A 195 -21.13 -1.13 -16.79
CA VAL A 195 -20.01 -1.60 -15.95
C VAL A 195 -20.18 -3.07 -15.61
N ARG A 196 -19.08 -3.78 -15.39
CA ARG A 196 -19.10 -5.13 -14.80
C ARG A 196 -18.02 -5.26 -13.74
N TYR A 197 -18.26 -6.15 -12.79
CA TYR A 197 -17.28 -6.51 -11.78
C TYR A 197 -16.42 -7.68 -12.23
N HIS A 198 -15.18 -7.71 -11.74
CA HIS A 198 -14.22 -8.78 -11.94
C HIS A 198 -13.66 -9.23 -10.60
N ASN A 199 -13.38 -10.52 -10.46
CA ASN A 199 -12.61 -11.06 -9.35
C ASN A 199 -11.67 -12.18 -9.82
N SER A 200 -11.06 -12.90 -8.88
CA SER A 200 -10.14 -14.01 -9.16
C SER A 200 -10.79 -15.19 -9.89
N VAL A 201 -12.12 -15.32 -9.85
CA VAL A 201 -12.88 -16.38 -10.53
C VAL A 201 -13.20 -15.98 -11.96
N GLY A 202 -13.50 -14.71 -12.18
CA GLY A 202 -13.79 -14.19 -13.52
C GLY A 202 -14.63 -12.92 -13.51
N SER A 203 -15.27 -12.68 -14.65
CA SER A 203 -16.08 -11.50 -14.91
C SER A 203 -17.55 -11.77 -14.62
N GLY A 204 -18.18 -10.91 -13.83
CA GLY A 204 -19.63 -10.89 -13.66
C GLY A 204 -20.34 -10.31 -14.90
N PRO A 205 -21.68 -10.36 -14.93
CA PRO A 205 -22.48 -9.78 -15.99
C PRO A 205 -22.39 -8.24 -16.01
N TRP A 206 -22.68 -7.65 -17.17
CA TRP A 206 -22.79 -6.19 -17.34
C TRP A 206 -24.00 -5.63 -16.58
N SER A 207 -23.86 -4.41 -16.06
CA SER A 207 -24.95 -3.61 -15.51
C SER A 207 -25.95 -3.22 -16.60
N ALA A 208 -27.11 -2.73 -16.16
CA ALA A 208 -27.97 -1.95 -17.04
C ALA A 208 -27.19 -0.79 -17.68
N VAL A 209 -27.52 -0.50 -18.94
CA VAL A 209 -26.94 0.63 -19.68
C VAL A 209 -27.55 1.93 -19.16
N VAL A 210 -26.71 2.90 -18.82
CA VAL A 210 -27.13 4.24 -18.38
C VAL A 210 -26.56 5.27 -19.33
N SER A 211 -27.33 6.31 -19.66
CA SER A 211 -26.88 7.37 -20.57
C SER A 211 -26.77 8.73 -19.89
N ILE A 212 -25.86 9.57 -20.38
CA ILE A 212 -25.73 10.97 -19.97
C ILE A 212 -25.40 11.84 -21.18
N VAL A 213 -25.89 13.07 -21.19
CA VAL A 213 -25.45 14.10 -22.14
C VAL A 213 -24.27 14.83 -21.53
N VAL A 214 -23.15 14.80 -22.26
CA VAL A 214 -21.92 15.49 -21.87
C VAL A 214 -22.04 16.95 -22.27
N GLU A 215 -21.67 17.86 -21.37
CA GLU A 215 -21.58 19.29 -21.62
C GLU A 215 -20.12 19.71 -21.70
#